data_AF-A0A142YLC8-F1
#
_entry.id   AF-A0A142YLC8-F1
#
_cell.length_a   1.000
_cell.length_b   1.000
_cell.length_c   1.000
_cell.angle_alpha   90.00
_cell.angle_beta   90.00
_cell.angle_gamma   90.00
#
_symmetry.space_group_name_H-M   'P 1'
#
loop_
_entity.id
_entity.type
_entity.pdbx_description
1 polymer ?
#
loop_
_entity_poly.entity_id
_entity_poly.type
_entity_poly.pdbx_seq_one_letter_code
_entity_poly.pdbx_strand_id
1 'polypeptide(L)'
;MWTLVFTFLVYWLVAFVGCFTAVEIAQDALYDEVTPRAGLKVTLASVILALVMTYYHPSFETMFTANLLSTVLQGIVWFGVFTLVLQFHPWHALGLGLLLMCLVSPLATMGVDSMLAPDDQVRRIRAGTSAATKPVRGSLSPTGSAPGSAAVAEPEAAAEPTEPAAKTP
;
A
#
# COMPACT_ATOMS: atom_id res chain seq x y z
N MET A 1 6.02 -22.75 -0.40
CA MET A 1 4.90 -23.37 -1.15
C MET A 1 3.56 -23.04 -0.51
N TRP A 2 3.39 -23.25 0.81
CA TRP A 2 2.19 -22.87 1.55
C TRP A 2 1.75 -21.41 1.34
N THR A 3 2.69 -20.46 1.41
CA THR A 3 2.44 -19.03 1.17
C THR A 3 1.91 -18.73 -0.22
N LEU A 4 2.47 -19.34 -1.28
CA LEU A 4 2.01 -19.18 -2.66
C LEU A 4 0.60 -19.72 -2.87
N VAL A 5 0.30 -20.90 -2.31
CA VAL A 5 -1.05 -21.48 -2.38
C VAL A 5 -2.05 -20.58 -1.66
N PHE A 6 -1.67 -20.04 -0.49
CA PHE A 6 -2.53 -19.14 0.27
C PHE A 6 -2.79 -17.82 -0.48
N THR A 7 -1.75 -17.17 -1.00
CA THR A 7 -1.89 -15.97 -1.83
C THR A 7 -2.81 -16.20 -3.01
N PHE A 8 -2.62 -17.33 -3.72
CA PHE A 8 -3.50 -17.73 -4.81
C PHE A 8 -4.95 -17.87 -4.36
N LEU A 9 -5.22 -18.54 -3.23
CA LEU A 9 -6.57 -18.72 -2.72
C LEU A 9 -7.25 -17.39 -2.37
N VAL A 10 -6.51 -16.44 -1.78
CA VAL A 10 -7.04 -15.10 -1.45
C VAL A 10 -7.34 -14.33 -2.74
N TYR A 11 -6.40 -14.26 -3.68
CA TYR A 11 -6.62 -13.60 -4.97
C TYR A 11 -7.77 -14.24 -5.75
N TRP A 12 -7.85 -15.57 -5.74
CA TRP A 12 -8.93 -16.31 -6.38
C TRP A 12 -10.28 -16.02 -5.77
N LEU A 13 -10.41 -16.04 -4.44
CA LEU A 13 -11.67 -15.77 -3.76
C LEU A 13 -12.16 -14.35 -4.05
N VAL A 14 -11.28 -13.34 -3.94
CA VAL A 14 -11.65 -11.94 -4.15
C VAL A 14 -11.97 -11.69 -5.63
N ALA A 15 -11.19 -12.23 -6.57
CA ALA A 15 -11.48 -12.15 -7.99
C ALA A 15 -12.78 -12.87 -8.36
N PHE A 16 -13.06 -14.02 -7.73
CA PHE A 16 -14.27 -14.79 -7.96
C PHE A 16 -15.51 -14.02 -7.51
N VAL A 17 -15.53 -13.53 -6.27
CA VAL A 17 -16.65 -12.75 -5.74
C VAL A 17 -16.81 -11.45 -6.54
N GLY A 18 -15.73 -10.73 -6.83
CA GLY A 18 -15.76 -9.50 -7.62
C GLY A 18 -16.32 -9.72 -9.03
N CYS A 19 -15.85 -10.74 -9.74
CA CYS A 19 -16.34 -11.06 -11.08
C CYS A 19 -17.78 -11.58 -11.04
N PHE A 20 -18.14 -12.41 -10.06
CA PHE A 20 -19.49 -12.94 -9.91
C PHE A 20 -20.50 -11.81 -9.70
N THR A 21 -20.26 -10.95 -8.71
CA THR A 21 -21.15 -9.80 -8.42
C THR A 21 -21.22 -8.84 -9.60
N ALA A 22 -20.10 -8.53 -10.24
CA ALA A 22 -20.11 -7.63 -11.39
C ALA A 22 -20.83 -8.23 -12.59
N VAL A 23 -20.68 -9.53 -12.86
CA VAL A 23 -21.40 -10.20 -13.96
C VAL A 23 -22.89 -10.23 -13.70
N GLU A 24 -23.33 -10.57 -12.48
CA GLU A 24 -24.75 -10.55 -12.10
C GLU A 24 -25.36 -9.16 -12.30
N ILE A 25 -24.73 -8.11 -11.75
CA ILE A 25 -25.23 -6.73 -11.87
C ILE A 25 -25.17 -6.24 -13.32
N ALA A 26 -24.06 -6.51 -14.03
CA ALA A 26 -23.88 -6.03 -15.39
C ALA A 26 -24.79 -6.76 -16.39
N GLN A 27 -25.08 -8.04 -16.18
CA GLN A 27 -26.05 -8.76 -17.00
C GLN A 27 -27.43 -8.15 -16.80
N ASP A 28 -27.89 -8.02 -15.56
CA ASP A 28 -29.22 -7.44 -15.25
C ASP A 28 -29.37 -5.98 -15.73
N ALA A 29 -28.29 -5.18 -15.66
CA ALA A 29 -28.35 -3.76 -16.02
C ALA A 29 -28.11 -3.46 -17.51
N LEU A 30 -27.35 -4.29 -18.23
CA LEU A 30 -26.90 -3.99 -19.60
C LEU A 30 -27.48 -4.93 -20.66
N TYR A 31 -28.07 -6.07 -20.27
CA TYR A 31 -28.56 -7.08 -21.20
C TYR A 31 -29.87 -7.70 -20.73
N ASP A 32 -30.87 -7.77 -21.60
CA ASP A 32 -32.18 -8.35 -21.25
C ASP A 32 -32.16 -9.90 -21.19
N GLU A 33 -31.07 -10.53 -21.65
CA GLU A 33 -30.92 -11.99 -21.71
C GLU A 33 -29.73 -12.48 -20.87
N VAL A 34 -29.99 -13.48 -20.02
CA VAL A 34 -28.98 -14.08 -19.15
C VAL A 34 -27.99 -14.89 -20.00
N THR A 35 -26.71 -14.54 -19.96
CA THR A 35 -25.71 -15.22 -20.79
C THR A 35 -25.57 -16.68 -20.35
N PRO A 36 -25.71 -17.66 -21.26
CA PRO A 36 -25.66 -19.06 -20.89
C PRO A 36 -24.31 -19.42 -20.27
N ARG A 37 -24.35 -20.21 -19.18
CA ARG A 37 -23.18 -20.68 -18.41
C ARG A 37 -22.34 -19.56 -17.79
N ALA A 38 -22.96 -18.45 -17.39
CA ALA A 38 -22.29 -17.34 -16.72
C ALA A 38 -21.38 -17.79 -15.56
N GLY A 39 -21.88 -18.64 -14.65
CA GLY A 39 -21.10 -19.15 -13.53
C GLY A 39 -19.83 -19.93 -13.92
N LEU A 40 -19.86 -20.70 -15.01
CA LEU A 40 -18.68 -21.41 -15.51
C LEU A 40 -17.65 -20.44 -16.11
N LYS A 41 -18.12 -19.42 -16.83
CA LYS A 41 -17.24 -18.39 -17.38
C LYS A 41 -16.60 -17.56 -16.27
N VAL A 42 -17.35 -17.23 -15.23
CA VAL A 42 -16.88 -16.49 -14.06
C VAL A 42 -15.82 -17.27 -13.28
N THR A 43 -16.03 -18.56 -13.04
CA THR A 43 -15.02 -19.41 -12.37
C THR A 43 -13.74 -19.52 -13.20
N LEU A 44 -13.84 -19.68 -14.52
CA LEU A 44 -12.67 -19.69 -15.39
C LEU A 44 -11.95 -18.34 -15.40
N ALA A 45 -12.70 -17.25 -15.53
CA ALA A 45 -12.17 -15.89 -15.51
C ALA A 45 -11.44 -15.58 -14.20
N SER A 46 -12.03 -15.93 -13.05
CA SER A 46 -11.44 -15.67 -11.74
C SER A 46 -10.17 -16.49 -11.50
N VAL A 47 -10.11 -17.73 -11.97
CA VAL A 47 -8.88 -18.54 -11.90
C VAL A 47 -7.76 -17.93 -12.73
N ILE A 48 -8.05 -17.48 -13.96
CA ILE A 48 -7.05 -16.82 -14.82
C ILE A 48 -6.53 -15.54 -14.15
N LEU A 49 -7.44 -14.69 -13.67
CA LEU A 49 -7.07 -13.45 -13.00
C LEU A 49 -6.26 -13.71 -11.74
N ALA A 50 -6.65 -14.71 -10.94
CA ALA A 50 -5.92 -15.08 -9.73
C ALA A 50 -4.51 -15.56 -10.03
N LEU A 51 -4.32 -16.41 -11.04
CA LEU A 51 -2.99 -16.87 -11.45
C LEU A 51 -2.10 -15.71 -11.87
N VAL A 52 -2.64 -14.79 -12.68
CA VAL A 52 -1.92 -13.59 -13.11
C VAL A 52 -1.56 -12.72 -11.91
N MET A 53 -2.50 -12.47 -11.00
CA MET A 53 -2.24 -11.67 -9.80
C MET A 53 -1.25 -12.35 -8.85
N THR A 54 -1.29 -13.68 -8.69
CA THR A 54 -0.30 -14.41 -7.89
C THR A 54 1.09 -14.31 -8.51
N TYR A 55 1.21 -14.34 -9.82
CA TYR A 55 2.49 -14.22 -10.50
C TYR A 55 3.07 -12.80 -10.44
N TYR A 56 2.26 -11.78 -10.74
CA TYR A 56 2.71 -10.39 -10.82
C TYR A 56 2.72 -9.65 -9.48
N HIS A 57 1.93 -10.07 -8.50
CA HIS A 57 1.71 -9.37 -7.21
C HIS A 57 1.50 -7.85 -7.40
N PRO A 58 0.32 -7.43 -7.86
CA PRO A 58 0.04 -6.02 -8.14
C PRO A 58 0.32 -5.13 -6.94
N SER A 59 1.17 -4.11 -7.09
CA SER A 59 1.45 -3.14 -6.04
C SER A 59 0.59 -1.89 -6.20
N PHE A 60 -0.37 -1.69 -5.29
CA PHE A 60 -1.30 -0.54 -5.35
C PHE A 60 -0.62 0.81 -5.22
N GLU A 61 0.30 0.94 -4.27
CA GLU A 61 1.00 2.19 -3.98
C GLU A 61 1.83 2.69 -5.17
N THR A 62 2.27 1.78 -6.04
CA THR A 62 3.17 2.12 -7.14
C THR A 62 2.53 2.02 -8.52
N MET A 63 1.25 1.63 -8.60
CA MET A 63 0.60 1.28 -9.87
C MET A 63 0.48 2.45 -10.84
N PHE A 64 0.36 3.68 -10.33
CA PHE A 64 0.27 4.89 -11.16
C PHE A 64 1.55 5.72 -11.19
N THR A 65 2.60 5.27 -10.51
CA THR A 65 3.85 6.03 -10.37
C THR A 65 5.03 5.25 -10.95
N ALA A 66 5.55 4.26 -10.22
CA ALA A 66 6.76 3.53 -10.60
C ALA A 66 6.50 2.32 -11.51
N ASN A 67 5.30 1.73 -11.46
CA ASN A 67 4.99 0.47 -12.15
C ASN A 67 3.90 0.63 -13.24
N LEU A 68 3.87 1.76 -13.92
CA LEU A 68 2.84 2.07 -14.92
C LEU A 68 2.72 1.00 -16.02
N LEU A 69 3.84 0.46 -16.50
CA LEU A 69 3.84 -0.57 -17.55
C LEU A 69 3.18 -1.88 -17.06
N SER A 70 3.43 -2.27 -15.81
CA SER A 70 2.79 -3.44 -15.20
C SER A 70 1.29 -3.22 -15.03
N THR A 71 0.89 -2.01 -14.64
CA THR A 71 -0.53 -1.63 -14.51
C THR A 71 -1.25 -1.61 -15.84
N VAL A 72 -0.61 -1.11 -16.90
CA VAL A 72 -1.17 -1.15 -18.27
C VAL A 72 -1.34 -2.59 -18.73
N LEU A 73 -0.34 -3.45 -18.53
CA LEU A 73 -0.44 -4.88 -18.83
C LEU A 73 -1.58 -5.53 -18.05
N GLN A 74 -1.73 -5.18 -16.78
CA GLN A 74 -2.82 -5.67 -15.95
C GLN A 74 -4.18 -5.21 -16.49
N GLY A 75 -4.31 -3.94 -16.88
CA GLY A 75 -5.51 -3.43 -17.54
C GLY A 75 -5.84 -4.19 -18.83
N ILE A 76 -4.83 -4.52 -19.64
CA ILE A 76 -4.99 -5.34 -20.86
C ILE A 76 -5.48 -6.75 -20.52
N VAL A 77 -4.91 -7.39 -19.48
CA VAL A 77 -5.35 -8.72 -19.05
C VAL A 77 -6.78 -8.69 -18.55
N TRP A 78 -7.14 -7.71 -17.71
CA TRP A 78 -8.50 -7.54 -17.21
C TRP A 78 -9.50 -7.32 -18.34
N PHE A 79 -9.18 -6.42 -19.27
CA PHE A 79 -9.96 -6.20 -20.49
C PHE A 79 -10.09 -7.48 -21.33
N GLY A 80 -8.99 -8.20 -21.53
CA GLY A 80 -8.95 -9.44 -22.29
C GLY A 80 -9.81 -10.54 -21.66
N VAL A 81 -9.78 -10.68 -20.34
CA VAL A 81 -10.64 -11.65 -19.62
C VAL A 81 -12.12 -11.28 -19.76
N PHE A 82 -12.47 -10.00 -19.58
CA PHE A 82 -13.85 -9.54 -19.72
C PHE A 82 -14.39 -9.66 -21.16
N THR A 83 -13.53 -9.45 -22.15
CA THR A 83 -13.91 -9.53 -23.56
C THR A 83 -13.91 -10.97 -24.09
N LEU A 84 -12.87 -11.75 -23.83
CA LEU A 84 -12.70 -13.08 -24.43
C LEU A 84 -13.37 -14.20 -23.62
N VAL A 85 -13.28 -14.13 -22.29
CA VAL A 85 -13.81 -15.19 -21.41
C VAL A 85 -15.27 -14.92 -21.06
N LEU A 86 -15.56 -13.71 -20.57
CA LEU A 86 -16.92 -13.33 -20.19
C LEU A 86 -17.79 -12.93 -21.40
N GLN A 87 -17.17 -12.63 -22.55
CA GLN A 87 -17.85 -12.30 -23.81
C GLN A 87 -18.72 -11.03 -23.74
N PHE A 88 -18.33 -10.06 -22.90
CA PHE A 88 -18.98 -8.75 -22.92
C PHE A 88 -18.62 -7.96 -24.17
N HIS A 89 -19.53 -7.09 -24.61
CA HIS A 89 -19.25 -6.14 -25.68
C HIS A 89 -18.00 -5.30 -25.33
N PRO A 90 -17.03 -5.08 -26.25
CA PRO A 90 -15.74 -4.47 -25.95
C PRO A 90 -15.83 -3.14 -25.20
N TRP A 91 -16.84 -2.32 -25.51
CA TRP A 91 -17.06 -1.05 -24.81
C TRP A 91 -17.39 -1.24 -23.32
N HIS A 92 -18.26 -2.20 -23.00
CA HIS A 92 -18.62 -2.54 -21.62
C HIS A 92 -17.49 -3.28 -20.92
N ALA A 93 -16.78 -4.16 -21.63
CA ALA A 93 -15.65 -4.91 -21.10
C ALA A 93 -14.48 -3.99 -20.72
N LEU A 94 -14.25 -2.91 -21.47
CA LEU A 94 -13.24 -1.91 -21.14
C LEU A 94 -13.61 -1.15 -19.86
N GLY A 95 -14.85 -0.66 -19.77
CA GLY A 95 -15.34 0.05 -18.60
C GLY A 95 -15.34 -0.81 -17.34
N LEU A 96 -16.02 -1.96 -17.38
CA LEU A 96 -16.15 -2.89 -16.26
C LEU A 96 -14.82 -3.55 -15.90
N GLY A 97 -14.02 -3.92 -16.89
CA GLY A 97 -12.72 -4.54 -16.68
C GLY A 97 -11.74 -3.62 -15.97
N LEU A 98 -11.62 -2.36 -16.41
CA LEU A 98 -10.77 -1.37 -15.74
C LEU A 98 -11.32 -0.95 -14.37
N LEU A 99 -12.64 -0.78 -14.25
CA LEU A 99 -13.29 -0.49 -12.98
C LEU A 99 -12.99 -1.59 -11.96
N LEU A 100 -13.24 -2.86 -12.31
CA LEU A 100 -12.93 -3.96 -11.41
C LEU A 100 -11.44 -4.16 -11.19
N MET A 101 -10.59 -3.90 -12.18
CA MET A 101 -9.14 -3.90 -11.94
C MET A 101 -8.80 -2.96 -10.78
N CYS A 102 -9.32 -1.74 -10.80
CA CYS A 102 -9.09 -0.72 -9.78
C CYS A 102 -9.76 -1.03 -8.42
N LEU A 103 -10.85 -1.82 -8.39
CA LEU A 103 -11.59 -2.14 -7.17
C LEU A 103 -11.17 -3.46 -6.52
N VAL A 104 -10.97 -4.50 -7.33
CA VAL A 104 -10.66 -5.87 -6.90
C VAL A 104 -9.18 -6.02 -6.61
N SER A 105 -8.31 -5.44 -7.43
CA SER A 105 -6.87 -5.57 -7.23
C SER A 105 -6.37 -4.99 -5.88
N PRO A 106 -6.85 -3.83 -5.37
CA PRO A 106 -6.42 -3.31 -4.05
C PRO A 106 -6.95 -4.17 -2.93
N LEU A 107 -8.23 -4.52 -3.00
CA LEU A 107 -8.88 -5.38 -2.01
C LEU A 107 -8.12 -6.69 -1.84
N ALA A 108 -7.76 -7.32 -2.96
CA ALA A 108 -7.04 -8.57 -2.94
C ALA A 108 -5.60 -8.40 -2.42
N THR A 109 -4.90 -7.34 -2.84
CA THR A 109 -3.51 -7.07 -2.41
C THR A 109 -3.45 -6.73 -0.92
N MET A 110 -4.35 -5.89 -0.41
CA MET A 110 -4.45 -5.59 1.02
C MET A 110 -4.79 -6.82 1.84
N GLY A 111 -5.65 -7.71 1.33
CA GLY A 111 -5.97 -8.98 1.98
C GLY A 111 -4.75 -9.91 2.10
N VAL A 112 -3.92 -9.96 1.05
CA VAL A 112 -2.68 -10.74 1.04
C VAL A 112 -1.62 -10.12 1.95
N ASP A 113 -1.39 -8.81 1.85
CA ASP A 113 -0.38 -8.08 2.63
C ASP A 113 -0.66 -8.14 4.13
N SER A 114 -1.92 -8.00 4.53
CA SER A 114 -2.38 -8.11 5.93
C SER A 114 -2.02 -9.47 6.55
N MET A 115 -2.05 -10.53 5.74
CA MET A 115 -1.82 -11.90 6.20
C MET A 115 -0.36 -12.34 6.07
N LEU A 116 0.39 -11.82 5.09
CA LEU A 116 1.78 -12.19 4.85
C LEU A 116 2.81 -11.30 5.55
N ALA A 117 2.47 -10.06 5.88
CA ALA A 117 3.40 -9.12 6.49
C ALA A 117 2.74 -8.20 7.55
N PRO A 118 2.10 -8.76 8.59
CA PRO A 118 1.51 -7.95 9.66
C PRO A 118 2.54 -7.05 10.34
N ASP A 119 3.79 -7.50 10.48
CA ASP A 119 4.87 -6.74 11.12
C ASP A 119 5.37 -5.56 10.29
N ASP A 120 5.44 -5.67 8.96
CA ASP A 120 5.83 -4.55 8.08
C ASP A 120 4.72 -3.50 7.94
N GLN A 121 3.45 -3.92 8.06
CA GLN A 121 2.32 -3.01 8.13
C GLN A 121 2.34 -2.22 9.45
N VAL A 122 2.56 -2.90 10.59
CA VAL A 122 2.75 -2.23 11.89
C VAL A 122 3.98 -1.32 11.87
N ARG A 123 5.07 -1.74 11.22
CA ARG A 123 6.29 -0.93 11.08
C ARG A 123 6.08 0.30 10.19
N ARG A 124 5.33 0.21 9.09
CA ARG A 124 4.95 1.36 8.24
C ARG A 124 4.00 2.31 8.96
N ILE A 125 2.99 1.79 9.67
CA ILE A 125 2.09 2.62 10.49
C ILE A 125 2.89 3.33 11.57
N ARG A 126 3.79 2.61 12.26
CA ARG A 126 4.69 3.18 13.26
C ARG A 126 5.66 4.18 12.66
N ALA A 127 6.18 3.96 11.46
CA ALA A 127 7.06 4.90 10.75
C ALA A 127 6.31 6.17 10.30
N GLY A 128 5.06 6.04 9.83
CA GLY A 128 4.20 7.17 9.45
C GLY A 128 3.67 7.97 10.64
N THR A 129 3.47 7.32 11.80
CA THR A 129 3.11 7.98 13.06
C THR A 129 4.32 8.45 13.88
N SER A 130 5.52 7.98 13.57
CA SER A 130 6.79 8.43 14.15
C SER A 130 7.49 9.48 13.30
N ALA A 131 6.79 10.16 12.39
CA ALA A 131 7.19 11.50 12.03
C ALA A 131 7.21 12.27 13.35
N ALA A 132 8.41 12.51 13.90
CA ALA A 132 8.59 13.15 15.19
C ALA A 132 7.91 14.53 15.13
N THR A 133 6.66 14.58 15.58
CA THR A 133 5.94 15.82 15.80
C THR A 133 6.68 16.50 16.92
N LYS A 134 7.71 17.28 16.58
CA LYS A 134 8.42 18.15 17.51
C LYS A 134 7.33 18.95 18.21
N PRO A 135 7.07 18.73 19.51
CA PRO A 135 5.98 19.42 20.16
C PRO A 135 6.28 20.91 20.14
N VAL A 136 5.51 21.67 19.36
CA VAL A 136 5.59 23.15 19.26
C VAL A 136 4.94 23.78 20.50
N ARG A 137 5.24 23.25 21.69
CA ARG A 137 4.80 23.76 23.00
C ARG A 137 5.96 23.92 23.98
N GLY A 138 7.17 24.18 23.47
CA GLY A 138 8.31 24.60 24.29
C GLY A 138 8.35 26.10 24.60
N SER A 139 7.49 26.92 23.98
CA SER A 139 7.62 28.40 23.99
C SER A 139 6.56 29.15 24.80
N LEU A 140 5.77 28.46 25.64
CA LEU A 140 4.77 29.09 26.53
C LEU A 140 5.00 28.74 28.00
N SER A 141 6.25 28.61 28.44
CA SER A 141 6.58 28.75 29.86
C SER A 141 6.84 30.24 30.14
N PRO A 142 6.00 30.90 30.97
CA PRO A 142 6.26 32.27 31.40
C PRO A 142 7.53 32.31 32.25
N THR A 143 8.40 33.28 31.97
CA THR A 143 9.54 33.63 32.81
C THR A 143 9.07 34.10 34.19
N GLY A 144 9.62 33.51 35.25
CA GLY A 144 9.46 33.90 36.66
C GLY A 144 9.14 32.67 37.52
N SER A 145 9.93 32.23 38.51
CA SER A 145 10.97 32.84 39.33
C SER A 145 11.78 31.71 40.00
N ALA A 146 13.08 31.92 40.22
CA ALA A 146 14.07 31.05 40.90
C ALA A 146 13.68 30.72 42.37
N PRO A 147 14.39 29.85 43.17
CA PRO A 147 15.80 29.43 43.02
C PRO A 147 16.18 27.99 43.46
N GLY A 148 17.44 27.63 43.17
CA GLY A 148 18.22 26.74 44.05
C GLY A 148 18.73 25.45 43.41
N SER A 149 19.95 25.50 42.88
CA SER A 149 21.11 24.76 43.43
C SER A 149 22.18 24.65 42.34
N ALA A 150 23.23 25.43 42.52
CA ALA A 150 24.46 25.28 41.76
C ALA A 150 25.19 24.04 42.29
N ALA A 151 25.44 23.06 41.42
CA ALA A 151 26.52 22.08 41.54
C ALA A 151 27.11 21.95 40.13
N VAL A 152 28.03 22.87 39.78
CA VAL A 152 29.46 22.58 39.62
C VAL A 152 29.70 21.49 38.58
N ALA A 153 29.97 21.90 37.35
CA ALA A 153 30.73 21.11 36.39
C ALA A 153 31.91 21.97 35.93
N GLU A 154 33.06 21.63 36.51
CA GLU A 154 34.41 21.99 36.12
C GLU A 154 34.66 21.71 34.63
N PRO A 155 35.40 22.58 33.93
CA PRO A 155 36.13 22.16 32.75
C PRO A 155 37.64 22.30 32.97
N GLU A 156 38.26 21.13 32.97
CA GLU A 156 39.67 20.85 32.80
C GLU A 156 40.21 21.43 31.48
N ALA A 157 41.38 22.08 31.60
CA ALA A 157 42.46 22.28 30.64
C ALA A 157 42.18 22.99 29.29
N ALA A 158 42.87 24.13 29.07
CA ALA A 158 44.08 24.15 28.22
C ALA A 158 44.73 25.55 28.12
N ALA A 159 46.08 25.54 28.13
CA ALA A 159 47.02 26.53 27.57
C ALA A 159 47.45 27.74 28.42
N GLU A 160 48.51 27.53 29.22
CA GLU A 160 49.67 28.43 29.28
C GLU A 160 50.50 28.31 27.97
N PRO A 161 51.51 29.16 27.63
CA PRO A 161 52.24 30.11 28.50
C PRO A 161 52.52 31.49 27.87
N THR A 162 52.75 32.55 28.67
CA THR A 162 53.84 33.52 28.37
C THR A 162 54.20 34.36 29.60
N GLU A 163 55.43 34.15 30.09
CA GLU A 163 56.16 35.05 31.00
C GLU A 163 56.47 36.38 30.29
N PRO A 164 56.62 37.50 31.02
CA PRO A 164 57.99 37.91 31.31
C PRO A 164 58.20 38.48 32.71
N ALA A 165 59.39 38.18 33.21
CA ALA A 165 59.97 38.61 34.46
C ALA A 165 60.12 40.15 34.64
N ALA A 166 60.10 40.50 35.93
CA ALA A 166 60.91 41.51 36.60
C ALA A 166 60.58 43.01 36.42
N LYS A 167 60.20 43.65 37.54
CA LYS A 167 61.10 44.56 38.29
C LYS A 167 60.45 45.08 39.58
N THR A 168 61.05 44.73 40.71
CA THR A 168 60.95 45.44 41.99
C THR A 168 61.94 46.62 42.02
N PRO A 169 61.70 47.59 42.90
CA PRO A 169 62.67 47.81 43.99
C PRO A 169 62.11 47.43 45.37
#